data_AF-A0A1T1BEN8-F1
#
_entry.id   AF-A0A1T1BEN8-F1
#
_cell.length_a   1.000
_cell.length_b   1.000
_cell.length_c   1.000
_cell.angle_alpha   90.00
_cell.angle_beta   90.00
_cell.angle_gamma   90.00
#
_symmetry.space_group_name_H-M   'P 1'
#
loop_
_entity.id
_entity.type
_entity.pdbx_description
1 polymer ?
#
loop_
_entity_poly.entity_id
_entity_poly.type
_entity_poly.pdbx_seq_one_letter_code
_entity_poly.pdbx_strand_id
1 'polypeptide(L)'
;MRPLLLTALLLTPLLSLPRAAAADLTCGGAVSGRTVRGDVQVRSGSTCTLTNVRVDGNVKVPRGATLILNRSQVDGNVETDDGFRSVTVTGSVVDGNIEAERGGNVRVENTRVNGNIELERNTGTLRVARATVQGNLKCEDNTRAPGGGQNRVQGDREGQCRAL
;
A
#
# COMPACT_ATOMS: atom_id res chain seq x y z
N MET A 1 -0.01 13.31 -73.54
CA MET A 1 0.96 12.85 -72.51
C MET A 1 1.28 14.09 -71.67
N ARG A 2 0.98 14.27 -70.39
CA ARG A 2 0.76 13.43 -69.19
C ARG A 2 -0.33 14.08 -68.30
N PRO A 3 -1.10 13.32 -67.50
CA PRO A 3 -2.06 13.89 -66.56
C PRO A 3 -1.34 14.36 -65.28
N LEU A 4 -1.69 15.54 -64.76
CA LEU A 4 -1.30 16.00 -63.43
C LEU A 4 -2.33 15.48 -62.42
N LEU A 5 -1.89 14.58 -61.54
CA LEU A 5 -2.67 14.04 -60.42
C LEU A 5 -2.62 15.05 -59.25
N LEU A 6 -3.77 15.60 -58.86
CA LEU A 6 -3.92 16.30 -57.59
C LEU A 6 -4.02 15.28 -56.45
N THR A 7 -3.00 15.21 -55.61
CA THR A 7 -3.02 14.47 -54.35
C THR A 7 -3.70 15.32 -53.27
N ALA A 8 -4.95 14.98 -52.93
CA ALA A 8 -5.66 15.57 -51.80
C ALA A 8 -5.11 14.99 -50.49
N LEU A 9 -4.41 15.81 -49.71
CA LEU A 9 -3.90 15.46 -48.39
C LEU A 9 -5.05 15.51 -47.38
N LEU A 10 -5.65 14.36 -47.06
CA LEU A 10 -6.70 14.23 -46.04
C LEU A 10 -6.06 14.35 -44.65
N LEU A 11 -6.26 15.50 -44.00
CA LEU A 11 -5.84 15.76 -42.62
C LEU A 11 -6.83 15.07 -41.66
N THR A 12 -6.55 13.83 -41.25
CA THR A 12 -7.36 13.14 -40.24
C THR A 12 -7.13 13.75 -38.86
N PRO A 13 -8.14 14.30 -38.18
CA PRO A 13 -7.99 14.78 -36.82
C PRO A 13 -7.76 13.60 -35.89
N LEU A 14 -6.64 13.60 -35.17
CA LEU A 14 -6.36 12.69 -34.06
C LEU A 14 -7.35 13.00 -32.93
N LEU A 15 -8.43 12.22 -32.83
CA LEU A 15 -9.28 12.23 -31.64
C LEU A 15 -8.50 11.68 -30.45
N SER A 16 -8.08 12.55 -29.55
CA SER A 16 -7.56 12.16 -28.24
C SER A 16 -8.72 11.63 -27.40
N LEU A 17 -8.84 10.31 -27.30
CA LEU A 17 -9.75 9.69 -26.33
C LEU A 17 -9.23 10.01 -24.91
N PRO A 18 -10.08 10.49 -24.00
CA PRO A 18 -9.68 10.67 -22.61
C PRO A 18 -9.31 9.29 -22.06
N ARG A 19 -8.06 9.15 -21.63
CA ARG A 19 -7.61 7.99 -20.87
C ARG A 19 -8.41 8.03 -19.56
N ALA A 20 -9.28 7.06 -19.32
CA ALA A 20 -9.94 6.94 -18.03
C ALA A 20 -8.84 6.74 -16.98
N ALA A 21 -8.48 7.80 -16.27
CA ALA A 21 -7.58 7.71 -15.14
C ALA A 21 -8.20 6.75 -14.14
N ALA A 22 -7.39 5.84 -13.60
CA ALA A 22 -7.77 5.07 -12.44
C ALA A 22 -8.31 6.04 -11.37
N ALA A 23 -9.52 5.79 -10.88
CA ALA A 23 -10.17 6.70 -9.94
C ALA A 23 -9.58 6.46 -8.54
N ASP A 24 -8.65 7.34 -8.15
CA ASP A 24 -8.11 7.40 -6.80
C ASP A 24 -9.19 7.72 -5.78
N LEU A 25 -8.96 7.30 -4.54
CA LEU A 25 -9.85 7.53 -3.41
C LEU A 25 -9.12 8.29 -2.30
N THR A 26 -9.61 9.49 -1.98
CA THR A 26 -9.25 10.16 -0.73
C THR A 26 -10.15 9.68 0.40
N CYS A 27 -9.60 8.92 1.35
CA CYS A 27 -10.34 8.23 2.39
C CYS A 27 -10.16 8.88 3.76
N GLY A 28 -11.25 9.17 4.48
CA GLY A 28 -11.16 9.55 5.90
C GLY A 28 -12.36 9.05 6.71
N GLY A 29 -12.83 7.85 6.35
CA GLY A 29 -13.93 7.15 6.99
C GLY A 29 -13.89 5.67 6.61
N ALA A 30 -15.04 4.99 6.69
CA ALA A 30 -15.13 3.59 6.32
C ALA A 30 -15.47 3.41 4.82
N VAL A 31 -14.84 2.43 4.19
CA VAL A 31 -15.13 1.95 2.84
C VAL A 31 -15.17 0.44 2.86
N SER A 32 -16.19 -0.14 2.22
CA SER A 32 -16.38 -1.59 2.23
C SER A 32 -16.92 -2.14 0.92
N GLY A 33 -16.55 -3.39 0.62
CA GLY A 33 -17.19 -4.21 -0.42
C GLY A 33 -17.04 -3.71 -1.86
N ARG A 34 -16.01 -2.91 -2.16
CA ARG A 34 -15.82 -2.32 -3.50
C ARG A 34 -14.37 -2.35 -3.95
N THR A 35 -14.17 -2.13 -5.24
CA THR A 35 -12.85 -1.89 -5.83
C THR A 35 -12.57 -0.39 -5.94
N VAL A 36 -11.35 0.01 -5.58
CA VAL A 36 -10.74 1.30 -5.88
C VAL A 36 -9.74 1.04 -7.00
N ARG A 37 -9.98 1.62 -8.17
CA ARG A 37 -9.18 1.31 -9.37
C ARG A 37 -7.81 1.98 -9.40
N GLY A 38 -7.61 2.98 -8.55
CA GLY A 38 -6.34 3.66 -8.36
C GLY A 38 -5.86 3.56 -6.92
N ASP A 39 -5.22 4.62 -6.46
CA ASP A 39 -4.62 4.67 -5.14
C ASP A 39 -5.65 5.07 -4.07
N VAL A 40 -5.36 4.71 -2.82
CA VAL A 40 -6.06 5.24 -1.65
C VAL A 40 -5.13 6.20 -0.91
N GLN A 41 -5.50 7.47 -0.88
CA GLN A 41 -4.86 8.48 -0.04
C GLN A 41 -5.67 8.64 1.24
N VAL A 42 -5.13 8.23 2.39
CA VAL A 42 -5.79 8.52 3.67
C VAL A 42 -5.69 10.03 3.95
N ARG A 43 -6.77 10.65 4.41
CA ARG A 43 -6.77 12.05 4.85
C ARG A 43 -5.93 12.19 6.12
N SER A 44 -5.04 13.18 6.14
CA SER A 44 -4.22 13.52 7.31
C SER A 44 -5.07 13.66 8.58
N GLY A 45 -4.53 13.16 9.70
CA GLY A 45 -5.22 13.16 11.01
C GLY A 45 -6.44 12.22 11.12
N SER A 46 -6.97 11.74 9.99
CA SER A 46 -8.22 10.97 9.93
C SER A 46 -7.95 9.48 10.03
N THR A 47 -9.01 8.70 10.31
CA THR A 47 -8.98 7.25 10.22
C THR A 47 -9.67 6.81 8.92
N CYS A 48 -8.98 6.02 8.12
CA CYS A 48 -9.56 5.28 7.00
C CYS A 48 -9.67 3.79 7.37
N THR A 49 -10.86 3.23 7.23
CA THR A 49 -11.11 1.80 7.42
C THR A 49 -11.52 1.19 6.09
N LEU A 50 -10.72 0.29 5.56
CA LEU A 50 -10.99 -0.47 4.34
C LEU A 50 -11.34 -1.91 4.73
N THR A 51 -12.54 -2.37 4.37
CA THR A 51 -13.03 -3.73 4.74
C THR A 51 -13.60 -4.47 3.54
N ASN A 52 -13.03 -5.61 3.17
CA ASN A 52 -13.38 -6.30 1.92
C ASN A 52 -13.26 -5.38 0.70
N VAL A 53 -12.17 -4.61 0.64
CA VAL A 53 -11.87 -3.70 -0.46
C VAL A 53 -10.73 -4.27 -1.29
N ARG A 54 -10.79 -4.05 -2.60
CA ARG A 54 -9.65 -4.27 -3.49
C ARG A 54 -9.13 -2.91 -3.95
N VAL A 55 -7.86 -2.63 -3.73
CA VAL A 55 -7.17 -1.43 -4.20
C VAL A 55 -6.22 -1.89 -5.30
N ASP A 56 -6.48 -1.45 -6.54
CA ASP A 56 -5.65 -1.82 -7.69
C ASP A 56 -4.32 -1.02 -7.73
N GLY A 57 -4.16 -0.02 -6.85
CA GLY A 57 -2.94 0.76 -6.65
C GLY A 57 -2.37 0.64 -5.23
N ASN A 58 -1.77 1.73 -4.76
CA ASN A 58 -1.13 1.86 -3.44
C ASN A 58 -2.09 2.41 -2.38
N VAL A 59 -1.73 2.25 -1.11
CA VAL A 59 -2.37 2.94 0.01
C VAL A 59 -1.34 3.82 0.71
N LYS A 60 -1.58 5.14 0.72
CA LYS A 60 -0.70 6.12 1.36
C LYS A 60 -1.30 6.63 2.67
N VAL A 61 -0.52 6.59 3.74
CA VAL A 61 -0.93 6.96 5.11
C VAL A 61 -0.10 8.13 5.60
N PRO A 62 -0.60 9.38 5.50
CA PRO A 62 0.18 10.55 5.85
C PRO A 62 0.21 10.80 7.36
N ARG A 63 0.89 11.89 7.74
CA ARG A 63 1.01 12.34 9.13
C ARG A 63 -0.33 12.37 9.88
N GLY A 64 -0.30 11.84 11.10
CA GLY A 64 -1.43 11.79 12.03
C GLY A 64 -2.56 10.84 11.60
N ALA A 65 -2.50 10.26 10.40
CA ALA A 65 -3.55 9.42 9.88
C ALA A 65 -3.51 8.01 10.49
N THR A 66 -4.64 7.32 10.40
CA THR A 66 -4.77 5.91 10.76
C THR A 66 -5.34 5.11 9.61
N LEU A 67 -4.69 3.99 9.28
CA LEU A 67 -5.21 2.99 8.35
C LEU A 67 -5.62 1.73 9.11
N ILE A 68 -6.83 1.25 8.82
CA ILE A 68 -7.31 -0.08 9.21
C ILE A 68 -7.68 -0.82 7.92
N LEU A 69 -6.87 -1.79 7.53
CA LEU A 69 -7.05 -2.61 6.33
C LEU A 69 -7.44 -4.04 6.74
N ASN A 70 -8.71 -4.39 6.57
CA ASN A 70 -9.29 -5.66 7.01
C ASN A 70 -9.78 -6.48 5.81
N ARG A 71 -9.35 -7.74 5.70
CA ARG A 71 -9.82 -8.68 4.66
C ARG A 71 -9.82 -8.07 3.26
N SER A 72 -8.76 -7.34 2.96
CA SER A 72 -8.67 -6.53 1.74
C SER A 72 -7.45 -6.93 0.93
N GLN A 73 -7.44 -6.55 -0.35
CA GLN A 73 -6.30 -6.72 -1.23
C GLN A 73 -5.78 -5.35 -1.67
N VAL A 74 -4.47 -5.17 -1.64
CA VAL A 74 -3.75 -4.03 -2.20
C VAL A 74 -2.77 -4.59 -3.21
N ASP A 75 -2.94 -4.24 -4.48
CA ASP A 75 -2.07 -4.70 -5.57
C ASP A 75 -0.71 -3.99 -5.57
N GLY A 76 -0.65 -2.80 -4.97
CA GLY A 76 0.58 -2.06 -4.73
C GLY A 76 1.10 -2.18 -3.30
N ASN A 77 1.65 -1.09 -2.80
CA ASN A 77 2.25 -0.97 -1.48
C ASN A 77 1.28 -0.37 -0.46
N VAL A 78 1.56 -0.62 0.82
CA VAL A 78 1.06 0.21 1.93
C VAL A 78 2.22 1.03 2.46
N GLU A 79 2.18 2.34 2.22
CA GLU A 79 3.27 3.26 2.52
C GLU A 79 2.83 4.32 3.51
N THR A 80 3.69 4.63 4.48
CA THR A 80 3.45 5.72 5.42
C THR A 80 4.32 6.93 5.11
N ASP A 81 3.84 8.13 5.45
CA ASP A 81 4.72 9.27 5.68
C ASP A 81 5.04 9.42 7.17
N ASP A 82 6.09 10.18 7.46
CA ASP A 82 6.51 10.54 8.81
C ASP A 82 5.37 11.00 9.71
N GLY A 83 5.35 10.46 10.92
CA GLY A 83 4.40 10.84 11.95
C GLY A 83 2.99 10.31 11.71
N PHE A 84 2.79 9.27 10.88
CA PHE A 84 1.53 8.52 10.85
C PHE A 84 1.17 8.03 12.27
N ARG A 85 -0.12 7.97 12.59
CA ARG A 85 -0.58 7.60 13.95
C ARG A 85 -0.62 6.09 14.14
N SER A 86 -1.20 5.36 13.20
CA SER A 86 -1.34 3.90 13.31
C SER A 86 -1.62 3.24 11.96
N VAL A 87 -1.03 2.08 11.72
CA VAL A 87 -1.36 1.19 10.60
C VAL A 87 -1.73 -0.18 11.15
N THR A 88 -2.88 -0.72 10.76
CA THR A 88 -3.29 -2.09 11.08
C THR A 88 -3.74 -2.80 9.81
N VAL A 89 -3.04 -3.88 9.47
CA VAL A 89 -3.33 -4.73 8.31
C VAL A 89 -3.63 -6.14 8.78
N THR A 90 -4.90 -6.56 8.68
CA THR A 90 -5.37 -7.84 9.21
C THR A 90 -6.14 -8.66 8.19
N GLY A 91 -5.74 -9.92 8.01
CA GLY A 91 -6.49 -10.85 7.15
C GLY A 91 -6.40 -10.49 5.67
N SER A 92 -5.35 -9.78 5.26
CA SER A 92 -5.28 -9.10 3.97
C SER A 92 -4.17 -9.66 3.08
N VAL A 93 -4.15 -9.21 1.83
CA VAL A 93 -3.05 -9.44 0.87
C VAL A 93 -2.50 -8.09 0.43
N VAL A 94 -1.19 -7.95 0.48
CA VAL A 94 -0.46 -6.81 -0.11
C VAL A 94 0.52 -7.40 -1.11
N ASP A 95 0.34 -7.08 -2.40
CA ASP A 95 1.17 -7.63 -3.46
C ASP A 95 2.54 -6.94 -3.54
N GLY A 96 2.62 -5.69 -3.09
CA GLY A 96 3.88 -4.98 -2.87
C GLY A 96 4.41 -5.10 -1.44
N ASN A 97 4.95 -3.99 -0.95
CA ASN A 97 5.57 -3.86 0.36
C ASN A 97 4.61 -3.26 1.40
N ILE A 98 4.93 -3.48 2.68
CA ILE A 98 4.42 -2.65 3.78
C ILE A 98 5.60 -1.88 4.36
N GLU A 99 5.58 -0.56 4.17
CA GLU A 99 6.68 0.34 4.54
C GLU A 99 6.18 1.36 5.58
N ALA A 100 6.74 1.26 6.79
CA ALA A 100 6.37 2.13 7.90
C ALA A 100 7.61 2.74 8.55
N GLU A 101 7.77 4.06 8.42
CA GLU A 101 8.92 4.78 8.93
C GLU A 101 8.53 5.98 9.81
N ARG A 102 9.30 6.23 10.89
CA ARG A 102 9.22 7.44 11.73
C ARG A 102 7.79 7.75 12.21
N GLY A 103 7.02 6.74 12.62
CA GLY A 103 5.64 6.93 13.09
C GLY A 103 5.26 6.15 14.32
N GLY A 104 3.94 5.91 14.43
CA GLY A 104 3.28 5.34 15.59
C GLY A 104 3.19 3.82 15.56
N ASN A 105 1.97 3.30 15.80
CA ASN A 105 1.75 1.87 15.96
C ASN A 105 1.68 1.16 14.61
N VAL A 106 2.24 -0.05 14.51
CA VAL A 106 2.10 -0.89 13.32
C VAL A 106 1.71 -2.30 13.75
N ARG A 107 0.65 -2.83 13.14
CA ARG A 107 0.20 -4.21 13.31
C ARG A 107 -0.03 -4.85 11.97
N VAL A 108 0.71 -5.92 11.67
CA VAL A 108 0.49 -6.78 10.50
C VAL A 108 0.18 -8.19 11.01
N GLU A 109 -1.05 -8.66 10.78
CA GLU A 109 -1.50 -9.95 11.31
C GLU A 109 -2.34 -10.75 10.32
N ASN A 110 -2.11 -12.06 10.23
CA ASN A 110 -2.85 -12.94 9.31
C ASN A 110 -2.81 -12.42 7.86
N THR A 111 -1.67 -11.90 7.43
CA THR A 111 -1.54 -11.15 6.17
C THR A 111 -0.48 -11.80 5.29
N ARG A 112 -0.74 -11.88 3.99
CA ARG A 112 0.27 -12.23 2.99
C ARG A 112 0.85 -10.95 2.39
N VAL A 113 2.17 -10.85 2.37
CA VAL A 113 2.91 -9.76 1.74
C VAL A 113 3.83 -10.38 0.69
N ASN A 114 3.62 -10.04 -0.58
CA ASN A 114 4.43 -10.59 -1.68
C ASN A 114 5.74 -9.81 -1.89
N GLY A 115 5.87 -8.61 -1.31
CA GLY A 115 7.13 -7.90 -1.13
C GLY A 115 7.70 -8.05 0.28
N ASN A 116 8.27 -6.95 0.78
CA ASN A 116 8.90 -6.83 2.09
C ASN A 116 7.95 -6.25 3.15
N ILE A 117 8.29 -6.48 4.41
CA ILE A 117 7.81 -5.64 5.52
C ILE A 117 9.00 -4.89 6.09
N GLU A 118 8.96 -3.57 6.04
CA GLU A 118 10.04 -2.68 6.47
C GLU A 118 9.52 -1.72 7.54
N LEU A 119 10.00 -1.90 8.77
CA LEU A 119 9.61 -1.10 9.94
C LEU A 119 10.82 -0.34 10.47
N GLU A 120 10.89 0.96 10.27
CA GLU A 120 12.06 1.77 10.63
C GLU A 120 11.73 2.94 11.56
N ARG A 121 12.54 3.16 12.60
CA ARG A 121 12.49 4.38 13.43
C ARG A 121 11.12 4.67 14.05
N ASN A 122 10.27 3.67 14.23
CA ASN A 122 8.95 3.86 14.80
C ASN A 122 9.00 3.89 16.32
N THR A 123 8.13 4.72 16.90
CA THR A 123 8.08 4.96 18.36
C THR A 123 6.92 4.25 19.04
N GLY A 124 5.93 3.78 18.27
CA GLY A 124 4.76 3.08 18.77
C GLY A 124 5.00 1.61 19.12
N THR A 125 3.92 0.87 19.32
CA THR A 125 3.94 -0.58 19.46
C THR A 125 3.94 -1.23 18.09
N LEU A 126 4.87 -2.16 17.87
CA LEU A 126 5.04 -2.87 16.61
C LEU A 126 4.75 -4.34 16.80
N ARG A 127 3.96 -4.90 15.88
CA ARG A 127 3.61 -6.33 15.90
C ARG A 127 3.51 -6.91 14.51
N VAL A 128 4.23 -7.99 14.26
CA VAL A 128 4.13 -8.80 13.03
C VAL A 128 3.89 -10.25 13.45
N ALA A 129 2.70 -10.79 13.19
CA ALA A 129 2.35 -12.15 13.62
C ALA A 129 1.48 -12.89 12.62
N ARG A 130 1.74 -14.18 12.42
CA ARG A 130 1.03 -15.01 11.44
C ARG A 130 1.03 -14.38 10.04
N ALA A 131 2.14 -13.72 9.68
CA ALA A 131 2.34 -13.16 8.35
C ALA A 131 3.09 -14.15 7.45
N THR A 132 2.76 -14.15 6.16
CA THR A 132 3.59 -14.80 5.14
C THR A 132 4.24 -13.71 4.29
N VAL A 133 5.55 -13.58 4.37
CA VAL A 133 6.35 -12.56 3.68
C VAL A 133 7.20 -13.26 2.62
N GLN A 134 7.04 -12.89 1.35
CA GLN A 134 7.85 -13.47 0.26
C GLN A 134 9.22 -12.80 0.15
N GLY A 135 9.32 -11.51 0.49
CA GLY A 135 10.59 -10.80 0.61
C GLY A 135 11.17 -10.89 2.02
N ASN A 136 11.82 -9.80 2.42
CA ASN A 136 12.48 -9.65 3.71
C ASN A 136 11.53 -9.10 4.78
N LEU A 137 11.83 -9.43 6.03
CA LEU A 137 11.24 -8.80 7.22
C LEU A 137 12.33 -7.99 7.92
N LYS A 138 12.33 -6.67 7.69
CA LYS A 138 13.35 -5.74 8.16
C LYS A 138 12.81 -4.81 9.24
N CYS A 139 13.52 -4.73 10.36
CA CYS A 139 13.15 -3.85 11.45
C CYS A 139 14.38 -3.16 12.04
N GLU A 140 14.50 -1.85 11.86
CA GLU A 140 15.67 -1.07 12.25
C GLU A 140 15.30 0.17 13.07
N ASP A 141 16.13 0.50 14.06
CA ASP A 141 16.04 1.73 14.84
C ASP A 141 14.68 2.01 15.51
N ASN A 142 13.77 1.03 15.60
CA ASN A 142 12.51 1.24 16.30
C ASN A 142 12.78 1.33 17.80
N THR A 143 12.02 2.17 18.50
CA THR A 143 12.21 2.38 19.95
C THR A 143 12.10 1.07 20.74
N ARG A 144 11.26 0.15 20.28
CA ARG A 144 11.12 -1.20 20.84
C ARG A 144 11.19 -2.22 19.71
N ALA A 145 11.84 -3.34 19.97
CA ALA A 145 11.83 -4.47 19.04
C ALA A 145 10.39 -4.92 18.77
N PRO A 146 10.01 -5.20 17.51
CA PRO A 146 8.67 -5.67 17.21
C PRO A 146 8.36 -7.01 17.88
N GLY A 147 7.18 -7.13 18.46
CA GLY A 147 6.68 -8.39 19.00
C GLY A 147 5.95 -9.21 17.93
N GLY A 148 5.60 -10.45 18.26
CA GLY A 148 4.85 -11.30 17.35
C GLY A 148 5.37 -12.73 17.28
N GLY A 149 5.12 -13.39 16.15
CA GLY A 149 5.57 -14.75 15.91
C GLY A 149 4.67 -15.51 14.93
N GLN A 150 5.05 -16.76 14.65
CA GLN A 150 4.40 -17.61 13.65
C GLN A 150 4.46 -16.99 12.24
N ASN A 151 5.53 -16.24 11.94
CA ASN A 151 5.74 -15.67 10.63
C ASN A 151 6.51 -16.64 9.73
N ARG A 152 6.11 -16.71 8.46
CA ARG A 152 6.86 -17.41 7.41
C ARG A 152 7.47 -16.37 6.48
N VAL A 153 8.76 -16.13 6.64
CA VAL A 153 9.55 -15.22 5.80
C VAL A 153 10.40 -16.07 4.87
N GLN A 154 10.31 -15.81 3.56
CA GLN A 154 11.12 -16.50 2.54
C GLN A 154 12.49 -15.84 2.35
N GLY A 155 12.55 -14.52 2.41
CA GLY A 155 13.81 -13.78 2.48
C GLY A 155 14.37 -13.74 3.90
N ASP A 156 15.16 -12.71 4.17
CA ASP A 156 15.87 -12.55 5.42
C ASP A 156 15.04 -11.89 6.51
N ARG A 157 15.42 -12.17 7.76
CA ARG A 157 14.96 -11.44 8.94
C ARG A 157 16.08 -10.56 9.43
N GLU A 158 15.85 -9.26 9.46
CA GLU A 158 16.91 -8.28 9.69
C GLU A 158 16.66 -7.45 10.96
N GLY A 159 17.75 -6.92 11.51
CA GLY A 159 17.75 -6.08 12.70
C GLY A 159 16.96 -6.66 13.88
N GLN A 160 16.02 -5.88 14.39
CA GLN A 160 15.19 -6.19 15.55
C GLN A 160 14.17 -7.31 15.28
N CYS A 161 13.97 -7.70 14.02
CA CYS A 161 13.01 -8.74 13.63
C CYS A 161 13.64 -10.13 13.42
N ARG A 162 14.93 -10.29 13.72
CA ARG A 162 15.65 -11.58 13.62
C ARG A 162 14.98 -12.74 14.37
N ALA A 163 14.18 -12.45 15.40
CA ALA A 163 13.51 -13.45 16.24
C ALA A 163 12.04 -13.73 15.86
N LEU A 164 11.47 -13.09 14.82
CA LEU A 164 10.04 -13.14 14.50
C LEU A 164 9.58 -14.24 13.53
#